data_AF-A0A2T4DU84-F1
#
_entry.id   AF-A0A2T4DU84-F1
#
_cell.length_a   1.000
_cell.length_b   1.000
_cell.length_c   1.000
_cell.angle_alpha   90.00
_cell.angle_beta   90.00
_cell.angle_gamma   90.00
#
_symmetry.space_group_name_H-M   'P 1'
#
loop_
_entity.id
_entity.type
_entity.pdbx_description
1 polymer ?
#
loop_
_entity_poly.entity_id
_entity_poly.type
_entity_poly.pdbx_seq_one_letter_code
_entity_poly.pdbx_strand_id
1 'polypeptide(L)'
;MKNAYFKFVIGILPLVVFFGCTTSTLSTSRTPSTEIENLHYFKPVSFISYIEKGNRGDLNEELSDQSSKLITYVLKDKAALYHISDSIKYPFSDDEYNAENAIVNLVDQIEFQGNTKGVTIPPVLNSIMEDNNTRFSLVVLANGFARRKGNYTGQVFKSIGIGILTMGIYNPVPIKSRSNLYVIILDSYNNEIAFYRKSFLDDASPIEPKVINKQMDKIFRRYFY
;
A
#
# COMPACT_ATOMS: atom_id res chain seq x y z
N MET A 1 42.03 -51.78 -48.17
CA MET A 1 42.19 -50.93 -46.97
C MET A 1 41.52 -49.60 -47.27
N LYS A 2 40.23 -49.50 -46.92
CA LYS A 2 39.63 -48.64 -45.86
C LYS A 2 39.62 -47.14 -46.20
N ASN A 3 38.44 -46.71 -46.67
CA ASN A 3 37.92 -45.35 -46.70
C ASN A 3 37.98 -44.67 -45.32
N ALA A 4 38.20 -43.36 -45.30
CA ALA A 4 37.74 -42.51 -44.19
C ALA A 4 37.38 -41.11 -44.71
N TYR A 5 36.10 -40.92 -45.02
CA TYR A 5 35.46 -39.62 -45.04
C TYR A 5 35.15 -39.23 -43.60
N PHE A 6 35.67 -38.10 -43.12
CA PHE A 6 35.22 -37.52 -41.84
C PHE A 6 34.54 -36.19 -42.12
N LYS A 7 33.21 -36.19 -41.98
CA LYS A 7 32.32 -35.06 -42.22
C LYS A 7 32.38 -34.11 -41.02
N PHE A 8 32.61 -32.83 -41.29
CA PHE A 8 32.43 -31.74 -40.31
C PHE A 8 30.92 -31.56 -40.07
N VAL A 9 30.45 -31.85 -38.87
CA VAL A 9 29.10 -31.50 -38.41
C VAL A 9 29.21 -30.15 -37.72
N ILE A 10 28.82 -29.08 -38.41
CA ILE A 10 28.64 -27.75 -37.82
C ILE A 10 27.30 -27.80 -37.06
N GLY A 11 27.37 -27.99 -35.74
CA GLY A 11 26.21 -27.89 -34.87
C GLY A 11 25.78 -26.43 -34.72
N ILE A 12 24.62 -26.09 -35.28
CA ILE A 12 23.95 -24.81 -35.04
C ILE A 12 23.28 -24.90 -33.67
N LEU A 13 23.83 -24.18 -32.69
CA LEU A 13 23.25 -24.02 -31.36
C LEU A 13 22.11 -22.98 -31.44
N PRO A 14 20.84 -23.34 -31.18
CA PRO A 14 19.77 -22.35 -31.15
C PRO A 14 19.92 -21.48 -29.89
N LEU A 15 20.20 -20.21 -30.09
CA LEU A 15 20.20 -19.17 -29.06
C LEU A 15 18.75 -19.00 -28.57
N VAL A 16 18.40 -19.65 -27.46
CA VAL A 16 17.11 -19.45 -26.78
C VAL A 16 17.16 -18.09 -26.09
N VAL A 17 16.66 -17.06 -26.78
CA VAL A 17 16.44 -15.73 -26.19
C VAL A 17 15.18 -15.81 -25.34
N PHE A 18 15.34 -16.03 -24.04
CA PHE A 18 14.27 -15.85 -23.06
C PHE A 18 13.98 -14.34 -22.95
N PHE A 19 13.04 -13.84 -23.75
CA PHE A 19 12.38 -12.56 -23.45
C PHE A 19 11.49 -12.73 -22.22
N GLY A 20 12.11 -12.70 -21.05
CA GLY A 20 11.40 -12.55 -19.78
C GLY A 20 10.90 -11.12 -19.64
N CYS A 21 9.68 -10.82 -20.08
CA CYS A 21 8.97 -9.65 -19.59
C CYS A 21 7.45 -9.88 -19.65
N THR A 22 6.90 -10.51 -18.62
CA THR A 22 5.47 -10.44 -18.33
C THR A 22 5.28 -10.09 -16.86
N THR A 23 5.30 -8.80 -16.56
CA THR A 23 4.60 -8.27 -15.38
C THR A 23 3.51 -7.32 -15.84
N SER A 24 2.55 -7.83 -16.61
CA SER A 24 1.22 -7.24 -16.63
C SER A 24 0.42 -7.92 -15.53
N THR A 25 0.45 -7.35 -14.33
CA THR A 25 -0.74 -7.46 -13.48
C THR A 25 -1.84 -6.76 -14.27
N LEU A 26 -2.62 -7.55 -15.01
CA LEU A 26 -3.72 -7.04 -15.81
C LEU A 26 -4.68 -6.38 -14.81
N SER A 27 -4.70 -5.04 -14.78
CA SER A 27 -5.68 -4.31 -14.00
C SER A 27 -7.03 -4.72 -14.54
N THR A 28 -7.86 -5.39 -13.72
CA THR A 28 -9.19 -5.85 -14.14
C THR A 28 -10.21 -4.72 -14.21
N SER A 29 -9.79 -3.48 -13.93
CA SER A 29 -10.64 -2.30 -14.06
C SER A 29 -10.93 -2.01 -15.53
N ARG A 30 -12.17 -1.58 -15.78
CA ARG A 30 -12.61 -1.06 -17.08
C ARG A 30 -12.17 0.38 -17.30
N THR A 31 -11.64 1.03 -16.26
CA THR A 31 -11.27 2.45 -16.23
C THR A 31 -9.79 2.61 -16.56
N PRO A 32 -9.44 3.25 -17.70
CA PRO A 32 -8.07 3.62 -18.01
C PRO A 32 -7.57 4.69 -17.04
N SER A 33 -6.29 4.64 -16.65
CA SER A 33 -5.72 5.68 -15.78
C SER A 33 -5.72 7.07 -16.41
N THR A 34 -5.75 7.15 -17.75
CA THR A 34 -5.85 8.40 -18.51
C THR A 34 -7.22 9.08 -18.39
N GLU A 35 -8.28 8.39 -17.96
CA GLU A 35 -9.58 9.02 -17.70
C GLU A 35 -9.63 9.73 -16.33
N ILE A 36 -8.69 9.44 -15.44
CA ILE A 36 -8.69 9.92 -14.05
C ILE A 36 -7.92 11.24 -13.99
N GLU A 37 -8.58 12.33 -14.36
CA GLU A 37 -7.99 13.68 -14.37
C GLU A 37 -8.24 14.48 -13.09
N ASN A 38 -9.28 14.13 -12.33
CA ASN A 38 -9.67 14.82 -11.10
C ASN A 38 -10.02 13.80 -10.02
N LEU A 39 -9.11 13.65 -9.06
CA LEU A 39 -9.20 12.66 -8.01
C LEU A 39 -9.51 13.37 -6.68
N HIS A 40 -10.79 13.39 -6.32
CA HIS A 40 -11.20 13.81 -4.98
C HIS A 40 -10.68 12.80 -3.95
N TYR A 41 -10.57 13.18 -2.68
CA TYR A 41 -10.09 12.24 -1.68
C TYR A 41 -10.95 12.25 -0.41
N PHE A 42 -11.24 11.06 0.10
CA PHE A 42 -11.77 10.90 1.45
C PHE A 42 -10.69 11.27 2.46
N LYS A 43 -11.10 11.73 3.66
CA LYS A 43 -10.15 11.95 4.76
C LYS A 43 -9.34 10.66 4.97
N PRO A 44 -7.99 10.72 4.96
CA PRO A 44 -7.18 9.53 5.15
C PRO A 44 -7.46 8.86 6.50
N VAL A 45 -7.66 7.56 6.47
CA VAL A 45 -7.88 6.75 7.67
C VAL A 45 -6.53 6.23 8.17
N SER A 46 -6.29 6.25 9.47
CA SER A 46 -5.01 5.83 10.03
C SER A 46 -5.20 5.09 11.36
N PHE A 47 -4.57 3.93 11.49
CA PHE A 47 -4.52 3.14 12.73
C PHE A 47 -3.08 2.85 13.12
N ILE A 48 -2.49 3.72 13.93
CA ILE A 48 -1.08 3.62 14.34
C ILE A 48 -1.03 3.18 15.80
N SER A 49 -0.47 2.00 16.03
CA SER A 49 -0.21 1.53 17.39
C SER A 49 1.11 2.09 17.93
N TYR A 50 1.17 2.30 19.23
CA TYR A 50 2.41 2.58 19.94
C TYR A 50 2.81 1.36 20.77
N ILE A 51 3.99 0.82 20.50
CA ILE A 51 4.51 -0.33 21.25
C ILE A 51 5.42 0.16 22.38
N GLU A 52 4.95 -0.07 23.61
CA GLU A 52 5.64 0.31 24.84
C GLU A 52 6.69 -0.73 25.28
N LYS A 53 7.34 -0.43 26.42
CA LYS A 53 8.24 -1.37 27.08
C LYS A 53 7.44 -2.61 27.51
N GLY A 54 7.92 -3.79 27.13
CA GLY A 54 7.21 -5.06 27.36
C GLY A 54 6.42 -5.57 26.14
N ASN A 55 6.58 -4.94 24.97
CA ASN A 55 6.01 -5.38 23.69
C ASN A 55 4.47 -5.42 23.66
N ARG A 56 3.81 -4.60 24.48
CA ARG A 56 2.38 -4.33 24.38
C ARG A 56 2.18 -3.15 23.43
N GLY A 57 1.41 -3.38 22.39
CA GLY A 57 1.05 -2.37 21.40
C GLY A 57 -0.42 -2.05 21.54
N ASP A 58 -0.73 -0.79 21.81
CA ASP A 58 -2.10 -0.28 21.86
C ASP A 58 -2.27 0.76 20.76
N LEU A 59 -3.50 0.90 20.23
CA LEU A 59 -3.82 1.96 19.27
C LEU A 59 -3.54 3.31 19.93
N ASN A 60 -2.89 4.20 19.19
CA ASN A 60 -2.61 5.55 19.67
C ASN A 60 -3.31 6.56 18.75
N GLU A 61 -4.32 7.24 19.29
CA GLU A 61 -5.15 8.19 18.55
C GLU A 61 -4.35 9.40 18.06
N GLU A 62 -3.42 9.92 18.88
CA GLU A 62 -2.57 11.06 18.50
C GLU A 62 -1.66 10.72 17.32
N LEU A 63 -1.00 9.55 17.35
CA LEU A 63 -0.17 9.09 16.24
C LEU A 63 -0.99 8.78 14.98
N SER A 64 -2.21 8.30 15.17
CA SER A 64 -3.15 8.01 14.08
C SER A 64 -3.60 9.30 13.39
N ASP A 65 -4.00 10.31 14.16
CA ASP A 65 -4.33 11.64 13.66
C ASP A 65 -3.13 12.33 12.99
N GLN A 66 -1.94 12.24 13.60
CA GLN A 66 -0.71 12.76 13.00
C GLN A 66 -0.40 12.10 11.65
N SER A 67 -0.55 10.77 11.55
CA SER A 67 -0.38 10.03 10.30
C SER A 67 -1.39 10.48 9.24
N SER A 68 -2.67 10.61 9.59
CA SER A 68 -3.72 11.07 8.67
C SER A 68 -3.44 12.50 8.14
N LYS A 69 -3.05 13.42 9.02
CA LYS A 69 -2.65 14.79 8.66
C LYS A 69 -1.44 14.79 7.74
N LEU A 70 -0.47 13.93 8.01
CA LEU A 70 0.73 13.81 7.19
C LEU A 70 0.43 13.28 5.79
N ILE A 71 -0.43 12.27 5.68
CA ILE A 71 -0.89 11.76 4.38
C ILE A 71 -1.62 12.87 3.63
N THR A 72 -2.50 13.61 4.30
CA THR A 72 -3.20 14.76 3.70
C THR A 72 -2.21 15.80 3.16
N TYR A 73 -1.16 16.12 3.93
CA TYR A 73 -0.10 17.02 3.48
C TYR A 73 0.61 16.49 2.22
N VAL A 74 0.97 15.20 2.18
CA VAL A 74 1.62 14.57 1.02
C VAL A 74 0.72 14.58 -0.21
N LEU A 75 -0.58 14.29 -0.05
CA LEU A 75 -1.54 14.35 -1.15
C LEU A 75 -1.61 15.75 -1.76
N LYS A 76 -1.65 16.79 -0.91
CA LYS A 76 -1.68 18.19 -1.36
C LYS A 76 -0.37 18.63 -2.02
N ASP A 77 0.78 18.25 -1.45
CA ASP A 77 2.11 18.52 -2.03
C ASP A 77 2.28 17.89 -3.42
N LYS A 78 1.68 16.72 -3.63
CA LYS A 78 1.74 15.95 -4.87
C LYS A 78 0.49 16.08 -5.73
N ALA A 79 -0.33 17.11 -5.50
CA ALA A 79 -1.64 17.19 -6.14
C ALA A 79 -1.57 17.15 -7.66
N ALA A 80 -0.67 17.92 -8.27
CA ALA A 80 -0.48 17.91 -9.71
C ALA A 80 0.01 16.55 -10.25
N LEU A 81 0.81 15.81 -9.47
CA LEU A 81 1.40 14.54 -9.90
C LEU A 81 0.42 13.37 -9.82
N TYR A 82 -0.51 13.38 -8.86
CA TYR A 82 -1.49 12.30 -8.70
C TYR A 82 -2.91 12.74 -9.06
N HIS A 83 -3.02 13.88 -9.73
CA HIS A 83 -4.29 14.49 -10.14
C HIS A 83 -5.25 14.71 -8.95
N ILE A 84 -4.71 15.02 -7.77
CA ILE A 84 -5.51 15.25 -6.55
C ILE A 84 -6.25 16.57 -6.68
N SER A 85 -7.56 16.51 -6.44
CA SER A 85 -8.47 17.65 -6.40
C SER A 85 -8.81 17.98 -4.93
N ASP A 86 -10.05 18.39 -4.67
CA ASP A 86 -10.54 18.71 -3.34
C ASP A 86 -10.83 17.48 -2.48
N SER A 87 -10.78 17.67 -1.15
CA SER A 87 -11.30 16.69 -0.20
C SER A 87 -12.81 16.56 -0.33
N ILE A 88 -13.31 15.34 -0.17
CA ILE A 88 -14.74 15.07 0.02
C ILE A 88 -15.25 15.83 1.24
N LYS A 89 -16.43 16.45 1.08
CA LYS A 89 -17.17 17.09 2.16
C LYS A 89 -18.19 16.11 2.70
N TYR A 90 -18.29 16.05 4.02
CA TYR A 90 -19.29 15.26 4.73
C TYR A 90 -20.45 16.18 5.12
N PRO A 91 -21.67 15.96 4.61
CA PRO A 91 -22.83 16.75 4.99
C PRO A 91 -23.13 16.64 6.49
N PHE A 92 -22.95 15.45 7.08
CA PHE A 92 -23.20 15.18 8.49
C PHE A 92 -22.00 14.51 9.16
N SER A 93 -21.85 14.67 10.48
CA SER A 93 -20.73 14.07 11.25
C SER A 93 -20.74 12.54 11.19
N ASP A 94 -21.93 11.94 11.17
CA ASP A 94 -22.08 10.49 11.12
C ASP A 94 -21.61 9.92 9.78
N ASP A 95 -21.66 10.71 8.70
CA ASP A 95 -21.18 10.28 7.37
C ASP A 95 -19.67 10.06 7.37
N GLU A 96 -18.90 10.86 8.12
CA GLU A 96 -17.46 10.70 8.24
C GLU A 96 -17.12 9.38 8.94
N TYR A 97 -17.78 9.09 10.07
CA TYR A 97 -17.61 7.85 10.81
C TYR A 97 -18.06 6.62 10.00
N ASN A 98 -19.19 6.72 9.30
CA ASN A 98 -19.69 5.65 8.45
C ASN A 98 -18.77 5.40 7.25
N ALA A 99 -18.19 6.47 6.67
CA ALA A 99 -17.21 6.37 5.60
C ALA A 99 -15.93 5.69 6.08
N GLU A 100 -15.41 6.05 7.26
CA GLU A 100 -14.23 5.42 7.85
C GLU A 100 -14.43 3.90 8.01
N ASN A 101 -15.55 3.48 8.60
CA ASN A 101 -15.88 2.06 8.75
C ASN A 101 -16.03 1.36 7.40
N ALA A 102 -16.66 2.01 6.42
CA ALA A 102 -16.80 1.47 5.08
C ALA A 102 -15.44 1.30 4.38
N ILE A 103 -14.51 2.23 4.58
CA ILE A 103 -13.13 2.17 4.06
C ILE A 103 -12.38 0.99 4.67
N VAL A 104 -12.47 0.81 5.99
CA VAL A 104 -11.82 -0.33 6.69
C VAL A 104 -12.35 -1.65 6.15
N ASN A 105 -13.67 -1.81 6.12
CA ASN A 105 -14.31 -3.02 5.60
C ASN A 105 -13.94 -3.31 4.14
N LEU A 106 -13.83 -2.26 3.31
CA LEU A 106 -13.41 -2.39 1.92
C LEU A 106 -11.97 -2.90 1.80
N VAL A 107 -11.04 -2.35 2.58
CA VAL A 107 -9.65 -2.81 2.61
C VAL A 107 -9.57 -4.26 3.08
N ASP A 108 -10.28 -4.61 4.15
CA ASP A 108 -10.32 -5.98 4.67
C ASP A 108 -10.89 -6.96 3.65
N GLN A 109 -11.95 -6.59 2.93
CA GLN A 109 -12.52 -7.41 1.87
C GLN A 109 -11.52 -7.67 0.74
N ILE A 110 -10.82 -6.63 0.27
CA ILE A 110 -9.81 -6.75 -0.80
C ILE A 110 -8.63 -7.59 -0.32
N GLU A 111 -8.18 -7.41 0.92
CA GLU A 111 -7.08 -8.20 1.50
C GLU A 111 -7.48 -9.67 1.66
N PHE A 112 -8.68 -9.95 2.13
CA PHE A 112 -9.21 -11.30 2.27
C PHE A 112 -9.33 -12.02 0.92
N GLN A 113 -9.84 -11.32 -0.10
CA GLN A 113 -9.97 -11.86 -1.46
C GLN A 113 -8.63 -11.91 -2.22
N GLY A 114 -7.67 -11.08 -1.84
CA GLY A 114 -6.36 -10.94 -2.49
C GLY A 114 -6.39 -10.23 -3.86
N ASN A 115 -7.54 -9.73 -4.31
CA ASN A 115 -7.71 -8.97 -5.54
C ASN A 115 -8.97 -8.08 -5.48
N THR A 116 -9.13 -7.18 -6.46
CA THR A 116 -10.26 -6.25 -6.54
C THR A 116 -11.41 -6.73 -7.45
N LYS A 117 -11.28 -7.89 -8.08
CA LYS A 117 -12.24 -8.33 -9.11
C LYS A 117 -13.61 -8.64 -8.48
N GLY A 118 -14.64 -7.92 -8.89
CA GLY A 118 -15.99 -8.09 -8.37
C GLY A 118 -16.21 -7.46 -6.99
N VAL A 119 -15.25 -6.70 -6.48
CA VAL A 119 -15.46 -5.82 -5.32
C VAL A 119 -16.14 -4.54 -5.80
N THR A 120 -17.33 -4.28 -5.28
CA THR A 120 -18.12 -3.07 -5.56
C THR A 120 -17.85 -2.00 -4.52
N ILE A 121 -18.15 -0.75 -4.85
CA ILE A 121 -18.01 0.35 -3.90
C ILE A 121 -19.07 0.18 -2.79
N PRO A 122 -18.69 0.31 -1.51
CA PRO A 122 -19.66 0.33 -0.42
C PRO A 122 -20.73 1.40 -0.64
N PRO A 123 -22.03 1.12 -0.43
CA PRO A 123 -23.12 2.07 -0.71
C PRO A 123 -22.94 3.43 -0.04
N VAL A 124 -22.40 3.47 1.18
CA VAL A 124 -22.10 4.70 1.92
C VAL A 124 -21.08 5.56 1.17
N LEU A 125 -19.98 4.97 0.70
CA LEU A 125 -18.96 5.71 -0.05
C LEU A 125 -19.51 6.20 -1.38
N ASN A 126 -20.29 5.36 -2.07
CA ASN A 126 -20.90 5.75 -3.34
C ASN A 126 -21.89 6.91 -3.17
N SER A 127 -22.74 6.87 -2.14
CA SER A 127 -23.66 7.97 -1.82
C SER A 127 -22.90 9.28 -1.54
N ILE A 128 -21.84 9.23 -0.74
CA ILE A 128 -21.04 10.41 -0.43
C ILE A 128 -20.36 10.96 -1.70
N MET A 129 -19.89 10.09 -2.59
CA MET A 129 -19.31 10.51 -3.88
C MET A 129 -20.35 11.20 -4.78
N GLU A 130 -21.58 10.68 -4.82
CA GLU A 130 -22.71 11.26 -5.55
C GLU A 130 -23.09 12.63 -4.99
N ASP A 131 -23.19 12.77 -3.67
CA ASP A 131 -23.50 14.06 -3.00
C ASP A 131 -22.42 15.13 -3.27
N ASN A 132 -21.17 14.69 -3.46
CA ASN A 132 -20.06 15.56 -3.83
C ASN A 132 -19.95 15.79 -5.35
N ASN A 133 -20.82 15.18 -6.16
CA ASN A 133 -20.75 15.19 -7.63
C ASN A 133 -19.40 14.72 -8.18
N THR A 134 -18.86 13.64 -7.62
CA THR A 134 -17.53 13.11 -7.97
C THR A 134 -17.63 11.72 -8.59
N ARG A 135 -16.92 11.52 -9.71
CA ARG A 135 -16.77 10.18 -10.32
C ARG A 135 -15.65 9.38 -9.69
N PHE A 136 -14.48 10.01 -9.52
CA PHE A 136 -13.29 9.37 -9.00
C PHE A 136 -12.95 9.87 -7.61
N SER A 137 -12.72 8.94 -6.69
CA SER A 137 -12.30 9.26 -5.34
C SER A 137 -11.18 8.36 -4.84
N LEU A 138 -10.22 8.97 -4.17
CA LEU A 138 -9.08 8.34 -3.53
C LEU A 138 -9.43 8.00 -2.10
N VAL A 139 -9.17 6.76 -1.75
CA VAL A 139 -9.15 6.28 -0.37
C VAL A 139 -7.71 5.94 -0.02
N VAL A 140 -7.23 6.48 1.10
CA VAL A 140 -5.94 6.13 1.68
C VAL A 140 -6.18 5.62 3.09
N LEU A 141 -5.75 4.39 3.34
CA LEU A 141 -5.71 3.81 4.69
C LEU A 141 -4.27 3.54 5.05
N ALA A 142 -3.84 3.99 6.23
CA ALA A 142 -2.56 3.64 6.80
C ALA A 142 -2.76 2.81 8.07
N ASN A 143 -1.93 1.79 8.24
CA ASN A 143 -1.81 1.12 9.54
C ASN A 143 -0.36 0.77 9.82
N GLY A 144 -0.03 0.52 11.08
CA GLY A 144 1.33 0.22 11.46
C GLY A 144 1.59 0.51 12.92
N PHE A 145 2.87 0.62 13.27
CA PHE A 145 3.25 0.96 14.62
C PHE A 145 4.57 1.70 14.69
N ALA A 146 4.71 2.48 15.75
CA ALA A 146 5.98 3.05 16.21
C ALA A 146 6.39 2.44 17.56
N ARG A 147 7.69 2.34 17.83
CA ARG A 147 8.24 1.92 19.13
C ARG A 147 8.98 3.04 19.82
N ARG A 148 8.93 3.04 21.15
CA ARG A 148 9.79 3.92 21.98
C ARG A 148 11.27 3.65 21.71
N LYS A 149 12.04 4.70 21.41
CA LYS A 149 13.50 4.68 21.30
C LYS A 149 14.10 4.28 22.66
N GLY A 150 14.87 3.17 22.69
CA GLY A 150 15.48 2.61 23.91
C GLY A 150 15.10 1.17 24.25
N ASN A 151 13.95 0.66 23.76
CA ASN A 151 13.55 -0.75 23.92
C ASN A 151 14.24 -1.67 22.89
N TYR A 152 14.50 -1.15 21.68
CA TYR A 152 15.13 -1.90 20.58
C TYR A 152 16.57 -2.32 20.88
N THR A 153 17.44 -1.39 21.33
CA THR A 153 18.85 -1.71 21.63
C THR A 153 18.95 -2.77 22.72
N GLY A 154 18.15 -2.67 23.78
CA GLY A 154 18.12 -3.68 24.84
C GLY A 154 17.61 -5.06 24.37
N GLN A 155 16.66 -5.12 23.43
CA GLN A 155 16.17 -6.39 22.88
C GLN A 155 17.13 -7.00 21.85
N VAL A 156 17.80 -6.18 21.02
CA VAL A 156 18.83 -6.65 20.08
C VAL A 156 20.05 -7.18 20.83
N PHE A 157 20.51 -6.50 21.88
CA PHE A 157 21.57 -7.03 22.74
C PHE A 157 21.18 -8.33 23.45
N LYS A 158 19.91 -8.45 23.89
CA LYS A 158 19.40 -9.70 24.47
C LYS A 158 19.30 -10.82 23.41
N SER A 159 18.86 -10.54 22.20
CA SER A 159 18.75 -11.56 21.14
C SER A 159 20.13 -12.01 20.63
N ILE A 160 21.12 -11.12 20.57
CA ILE A 160 22.51 -11.48 20.24
C ILE A 160 23.15 -12.27 21.40
N GLY A 161 22.93 -11.84 22.66
CA GLY A 161 23.45 -12.54 23.84
C GLY A 161 22.86 -13.95 24.03
N ILE A 162 21.59 -14.15 23.65
CA ILE A 162 20.95 -15.48 23.65
C ILE A 162 21.38 -16.29 22.42
N GLY A 163 21.47 -15.70 21.23
CA GLY A 163 21.81 -16.40 19.98
C GLY A 163 23.23 -17.00 19.93
N ILE A 164 24.18 -16.47 20.71
CA ILE A 164 25.51 -17.07 20.88
C ILE A 164 25.48 -18.24 21.89
N LEU A 165 24.55 -18.24 22.85
CA LEU A 165 24.42 -19.27 23.88
C LEU A 165 23.42 -20.38 23.51
N THR A 166 22.49 -20.14 22.60
CA THR A 166 21.52 -21.13 22.12
C THR A 166 21.96 -21.66 20.75
N MET A 167 22.66 -22.80 20.73
CA MET A 167 23.12 -23.50 19.51
C MET A 167 22.03 -23.60 18.42
N GLY A 168 21.95 -22.62 17.52
CA GLY A 168 21.17 -22.71 16.27
C GLY A 168 19.68 -22.34 16.32
N ILE A 169 19.13 -21.83 17.43
CA ILE A 169 17.72 -21.36 17.44
C ILE A 169 17.67 -19.90 16.98
N TYR A 170 17.21 -19.68 15.75
CA TYR A 170 16.98 -18.35 15.17
C TYR A 170 15.78 -17.67 15.84
N ASN A 171 16.04 -16.70 16.71
CA ASN A 171 15.00 -15.82 17.26
C ASN A 171 14.84 -14.60 16.34
N PRO A 172 13.62 -14.28 15.86
CA PRO A 172 13.41 -13.14 14.97
C PRO A 172 13.78 -11.83 15.66
N VAL A 173 14.59 -11.00 14.98
CA VAL A 173 14.98 -9.68 15.47
C VAL A 173 13.74 -8.79 15.52
N PRO A 174 13.41 -8.15 16.66
CA PRO A 174 12.23 -7.30 16.75
C PRO A 174 12.37 -6.08 15.85
N ILE A 175 11.45 -5.85 14.90
CA ILE A 175 11.43 -4.64 14.04
C ILE A 175 11.07 -3.37 14.84
N LYS A 176 11.65 -2.22 14.49
CA LYS A 176 11.48 -0.94 15.22
C LYS A 176 10.12 -0.31 14.99
N SER A 177 9.66 -0.36 13.76
CA SER A 177 8.43 0.27 13.32
C SER A 177 7.96 -0.42 12.05
N ARG A 178 6.68 -0.22 11.74
CA ARG A 178 6.10 -0.69 10.48
C ARG A 178 5.18 0.38 9.95
N SER A 179 5.28 0.65 8.66
CA SER A 179 4.37 1.53 7.93
C SER A 179 3.74 0.76 6.79
N ASN A 180 2.42 0.61 6.83
CA ASN A 180 1.64 0.02 5.76
C ASN A 180 0.71 1.10 5.20
N LEU A 181 0.66 1.20 3.89
CA LEU A 181 -0.16 2.18 3.19
C LEU A 181 -0.96 1.47 2.10
N TYR A 182 -2.27 1.65 2.13
CA TYR A 182 -3.24 1.14 1.19
C TYR A 182 -3.83 2.32 0.44
N VAL A 183 -3.86 2.21 -0.89
CA VAL A 183 -4.36 3.27 -1.75
C VAL A 183 -5.33 2.65 -2.75
N ILE A 184 -6.54 3.21 -2.79
CA ILE A 184 -7.64 2.75 -3.63
C ILE A 184 -8.19 3.94 -4.42
N ILE A 185 -8.42 3.76 -5.71
CA ILE A 185 -9.24 4.69 -6.50
C ILE A 185 -10.58 4.01 -6.79
N LEU A 186 -11.65 4.69 -6.41
CA LEU A 186 -13.04 4.29 -6.65
C LEU A 186 -13.54 4.98 -7.92
N ASP A 187 -14.28 4.27 -8.77
CA ASP A 187 -15.05 4.82 -9.90
C ASP A 187 -16.54 4.60 -9.65
N SER A 188 -17.26 5.65 -9.21
CA SER A 188 -18.70 5.57 -8.92
C SER A 188 -19.54 5.29 -10.16
N TYR A 189 -19.10 5.76 -11.33
CA TYR A 189 -19.83 5.55 -12.59
C TYR A 189 -19.87 4.07 -12.97
N ASN A 190 -18.74 3.38 -12.85
CA ASN A 190 -18.63 1.95 -13.13
C ASN A 190 -18.94 1.06 -11.92
N ASN A 191 -19.14 1.66 -10.74
CA ASN A 191 -19.25 1.03 -9.43
C ASN A 191 -18.15 -0.02 -9.19
N GLU A 192 -16.90 0.38 -9.38
CA GLU A 192 -15.76 -0.52 -9.28
C GLU A 192 -14.55 0.12 -8.59
N ILE A 193 -13.58 -0.72 -8.25
CA ILE A 193 -12.25 -0.28 -7.85
C ILE A 193 -11.38 -0.13 -9.10
N ALA A 194 -11.11 1.12 -9.48
CA ALA A 194 -10.28 1.46 -10.63
C ALA A 194 -8.80 1.18 -10.40
N PHE A 195 -8.35 1.31 -9.15
CA PHE A 195 -6.96 1.08 -8.76
C PHE A 195 -6.88 0.59 -7.33
N TYR A 196 -5.99 -0.37 -7.10
CA TYR A 196 -5.60 -0.78 -5.76
C TYR A 196 -4.13 -1.15 -5.73
N ARG A 197 -3.39 -0.50 -4.84
CA ARG A 197 -2.03 -0.92 -4.50
C ARG A 197 -1.75 -0.65 -3.03
N LYS A 198 -0.83 -1.45 -2.50
CA LYS A 198 -0.36 -1.35 -1.13
C LYS A 198 1.16 -1.30 -1.07
N SER A 199 1.71 -0.64 -0.07
CA SER A 199 3.14 -0.65 0.22
C SER A 199 3.39 -0.90 1.70
N PHE A 200 4.29 -1.83 1.98
CA PHE A 200 4.74 -2.18 3.32
C PHE A 200 6.21 -1.82 3.48
N LEU A 201 6.56 -1.20 4.60
CA LEU A 201 7.94 -0.90 4.97
C LEU A 201 8.15 -1.27 6.44
N ASP A 202 9.05 -2.24 6.66
CA ASP A 202 9.60 -2.52 7.98
C ASP A 202 10.72 -1.52 8.32
N ASP A 203 10.91 -1.27 9.62
CA ASP A 203 11.87 -0.28 10.14
C ASP A 203 11.69 1.15 9.60
N ALA A 204 10.46 1.46 9.16
CA ALA A 204 10.05 2.79 8.71
C ALA A 204 8.85 3.27 9.54
N SER A 205 8.88 4.52 9.98
CA SER A 205 7.84 5.07 10.85
C SER A 205 6.68 5.65 10.02
N PRO A 206 5.41 5.31 10.33
CA PRO A 206 4.25 5.85 9.60
C PRO A 206 3.99 7.35 9.89
N ILE A 207 4.69 7.93 10.86
CA ILE A 207 4.61 9.37 11.20
C ILE A 207 5.77 10.20 10.61
N GLU A 208 6.56 9.63 9.69
CA GLU A 208 7.65 10.32 9.02
C GLU A 208 7.29 10.73 7.59
N PRO A 209 7.36 12.04 7.22
CA PRO A 209 6.98 12.52 5.88
C PRO A 209 7.68 11.81 4.73
N LYS A 210 8.97 11.49 4.91
CA LYS A 210 9.78 10.81 3.88
C LYS A 210 9.32 9.38 3.64
N VAL A 211 8.79 8.70 4.66
CA VAL A 211 8.27 7.33 4.57
C VAL A 211 6.98 7.32 3.76
N ILE A 212 6.03 8.20 4.12
CA ILE A 212 4.75 8.32 3.41
C ILE A 212 4.96 8.74 1.94
N ASN A 213 5.81 9.74 1.68
CA ASN A 213 6.17 10.14 0.31
C ASN A 213 6.73 8.97 -0.50
N LYS A 214 7.71 8.24 0.05
CA LYS A 214 8.31 7.09 -0.63
C LYS A 214 7.29 5.99 -0.93
N GLN A 215 6.35 5.73 -0.03
CA GLN A 215 5.27 4.75 -0.26
C GLN A 215 4.31 5.24 -1.34
N MET A 216 3.91 6.52 -1.31
CA MET A 216 3.00 7.10 -2.29
C MET A 216 3.60 7.10 -3.71
N ASP A 217 4.87 7.53 -3.83
CA ASP A 217 5.61 7.46 -5.10
C ASP A 217 5.72 6.02 -5.61
N LYS A 218 6.00 5.06 -4.71
CA LYS A 218 6.06 3.64 -5.07
C LYS A 218 4.72 3.10 -5.56
N ILE A 219 3.63 3.53 -4.94
CA ILE A 219 2.26 3.12 -5.26
C ILE A 219 1.87 3.65 -6.64
N PHE A 220 2.02 4.95 -6.90
CA PHE A 220 1.57 5.58 -8.14
C PHE A 220 2.55 5.47 -9.31
N ARG A 221 3.78 5.00 -9.08
CA ARG A 221 4.75 4.76 -10.15
C ARG A 221 4.16 3.89 -11.26
N ARG A 222 4.25 4.38 -12.51
CA ARG A 222 3.71 3.71 -13.71
C ARG A 222 2.19 3.57 -13.73
N TYR A 223 1.47 4.34 -12.93
CA TYR A 223 0.00 4.39 -13.00
C TYR A 223 -0.48 5.60 -13.81
N PHE A 224 -0.05 6.80 -13.40
CA PHE A 224 -0.36 8.04 -14.12
C PHE A 224 0.67 8.42 -15.20
N TYR A 225 1.92 7.95 -15.07
CA TYR A 225 3.04 8.21 -16.00
C TYR A 225 3.97 7.00 -16.15
#